data_AF-A0AAQ3MGF4-F1
#
_entry.id   AF-A0AAQ3MGF4-F1
#
_cell.length_a   1.000
_cell.length_b   1.000
_cell.length_c   1.000
_cell.angle_alpha   90.00
_cell.angle_beta   90.00
_cell.angle_gamma   90.00
#
_symmetry.space_group_name_H-M   'P 1'
#
loop_
_entity.id
_entity.type
_entity.pdbx_description
1 polymer ?
#
loop_
_entity_poly.entity_id
_entity_poly.type
_entity_poly.pdbx_seq_one_letter_code
_entity_poly.pdbx_strand_id
1 'polypeptide(L)'
;MPIGEGQGVLAGYCGILATDGNLFPINFERWSGKTGMPNIYFLECFKQILQPRFCFRIAEANAQRYCKLTLGRKWATHRQNLWNEFLLTEWQVYHIVSSNKNGKTHYRSSHETRKALLFV
;
A
#
# COMPACT_ATOMS: atom_id res chain seq x y z
N MET A 1 23.30 1.17 -8.53
CA MET A 1 23.58 -0.29 -8.51
C MET A 1 22.68 -0.95 -9.53
N PRO A 2 23.24 -1.46 -10.64
CA PRO A 2 22.43 -2.05 -11.71
C PRO A 2 21.93 -3.44 -11.30
N ILE A 3 20.61 -3.66 -11.41
CA ILE A 3 19.94 -4.95 -11.12
C ILE A 3 19.93 -5.86 -12.36
N GLY A 4 20.49 -5.39 -13.48
CA GLY A 4 20.49 -6.07 -14.77
C GLY A 4 19.27 -5.68 -15.62
N GLU A 5 19.20 -6.24 -16.83
CA GLU A 5 18.18 -5.91 -17.84
C GLU A 5 16.75 -6.23 -17.39
N GLY A 6 16.58 -7.23 -16.51
CA GLY A 6 15.28 -7.62 -15.93
C GLY A 6 14.73 -6.67 -14.85
N GLN A 7 15.41 -5.55 -14.57
CA GLN A 7 15.02 -4.62 -13.50
C GLN A 7 13.58 -4.09 -13.66
N GLY A 8 13.14 -3.79 -14.88
CA GLY A 8 11.78 -3.31 -15.14
C GLY A 8 10.71 -4.33 -14.78
N VAL A 9 10.92 -5.60 -15.15
CA VAL A 9 10.01 -6.71 -14.84
C VAL A 9 9.93 -6.94 -13.34
N LEU A 10 11.07 -6.98 -12.65
CA LEU A 10 11.11 -7.09 -11.19
C LEU A 10 10.39 -5.93 -10.51
N ALA A 11 10.58 -4.69 -10.98
CA ALA A 11 9.90 -3.53 -10.42
C ALA A 11 8.39 -3.55 -10.65
N GLY A 12 7.94 -4.04 -11.81
CA GLY A 12 6.52 -4.28 -12.09
C GLY A 12 5.92 -5.32 -11.15
N TYR A 13 6.62 -6.45 -10.97
CA TYR A 13 6.16 -7.52 -10.09
C TYR A 13 6.10 -7.10 -8.62
N CYS A 14 7.10 -6.35 -8.14
CA CYS A 14 7.03 -5.70 -6.82
C CYS A 14 5.82 -4.76 -6.70
N GLY A 15 5.40 -4.11 -7.79
CA GLY A 15 4.18 -3.30 -7.80
C GLY A 15 2.92 -4.11 -7.48
N ILE A 16 2.78 -5.29 -8.09
CA ILE A 16 1.66 -6.21 -7.86
C ILE A 16 1.67 -6.70 -6.41
N LEU A 17 2.84 -7.13 -5.92
CA LEU A 17 2.95 -7.63 -4.54
C LEU A 17 2.63 -6.52 -3.53
N ALA A 18 3.09 -5.29 -3.77
CA ALA A 18 2.90 -4.16 -2.86
C ALA A 18 1.44 -3.73 -2.68
N THR A 19 0.54 -4.13 -3.58
CA THR A 19 -0.92 -3.88 -3.47
C THR A 19 -1.67 -5.01 -2.79
N ASP A 20 -1.02 -6.14 -2.50
CA ASP A 20 -1.64 -7.25 -1.79
C ASP A 20 -1.62 -6.99 -0.27
N GLY A 21 -2.80 -6.70 0.29
CA GLY A 21 -2.98 -6.42 1.71
C GLY A 21 -2.66 -7.60 2.64
N ASN A 22 -2.65 -8.84 2.13
CA ASN A 22 -2.23 -10.01 2.92
C ASN A 22 -0.71 -10.09 3.05
N LEU A 23 0.02 -9.66 2.01
CA LEU A 23 1.49 -9.61 2.03
C LEU A 23 2.01 -8.36 2.72
N PHE A 24 1.34 -7.22 2.51
CA PHE A 24 1.76 -5.92 3.03
C PHE A 24 0.56 -5.15 3.57
N PRO A 25 0.19 -5.36 4.84
CA PRO A 25 -0.96 -4.72 5.46
C PRO A 25 -0.91 -3.19 5.38
N ILE A 26 -2.07 -2.57 5.14
CA ILE A 26 -2.18 -1.12 4.92
C ILE A 26 -2.33 -0.30 6.21
N ASN A 27 -2.63 -0.98 7.31
CA ASN A 27 -2.84 -0.39 8.63
C ASN A 27 -1.56 0.20 9.25
N PHE A 28 -0.38 -0.18 8.76
CA PHE A 28 0.87 0.47 9.15
C PHE A 28 0.94 1.91 8.63
N GLU A 29 1.39 2.84 9.48
CA GLU A 29 1.52 4.25 9.13
C GLU A 29 2.57 4.49 8.04
N ARG A 30 3.65 3.72 8.06
CA ARG A 30 4.83 3.90 7.21
C ARG A 30 5.49 2.57 6.87
N TRP A 31 6.23 2.54 5.76
CA TRP A 31 6.91 1.33 5.29
C TRP A 31 8.02 0.82 6.23
N SER A 32 8.74 1.73 6.90
CA SER A 32 9.87 1.37 7.76
C SER A 32 10.00 2.33 8.94
N GLY A 33 10.65 1.88 10.02
CA GLY A 33 10.87 2.66 11.24
C GLY A 33 10.21 2.00 12.46
N LYS A 34 10.23 2.69 13.60
CA LYS A 34 9.74 2.15 14.89
C LYS A 34 8.25 1.78 14.87
N THR A 35 7.43 2.59 14.19
CA THR A 35 5.99 2.34 13.95
C THR A 35 5.73 1.82 12.53
N GLY A 36 6.79 1.51 11.79
CA GLY A 36 6.70 1.03 10.43
C GLY A 36 6.41 -0.46 10.36
N MET A 37 6.14 -0.91 9.13
CA MET A 37 5.93 -2.32 8.85
C MET A 37 7.11 -3.17 9.36
N PRO A 38 6.84 -4.24 10.15
CA PRO A 38 7.86 -5.16 10.60
C PRO A 38 8.64 -5.76 9.42
N ASN A 39 9.95 -5.88 9.57
CA ASN A 39 10.81 -6.35 8.48
C ASN A 39 10.52 -7.80 8.06
N ILE A 40 9.83 -8.58 8.91
CA ILE A 40 9.47 -9.97 8.63
C ILE A 40 8.59 -10.10 7.37
N TYR A 41 7.63 -9.19 7.15
CA TYR A 41 6.79 -9.17 5.94
C TYR A 41 7.64 -9.11 4.67
N PHE A 42 8.63 -8.21 4.65
CA PHE A 42 9.56 -8.09 3.54
C PHE A 42 10.44 -9.35 3.40
N LEU A 43 11.01 -9.85 4.51
CA LEU A 43 11.93 -10.99 4.47
C LEU A 43 11.25 -12.27 3.99
N GLU A 44 10.03 -12.54 4.43
CA GLU A 44 9.24 -13.69 3.99
C GLU A 44 8.85 -13.55 2.52
N CYS A 45 8.34 -12.38 2.11
CA CYS A 45 8.05 -12.11 0.70
C CYS A 45 9.30 -12.29 -0.19
N PHE A 46 10.46 -11.80 0.26
CA PHE A 46 11.70 -11.96 -0.49
C PHE A 46 12.09 -13.44 -0.64
N LYS A 47 12.12 -14.21 0.45
CA LYS A 47 12.55 -15.61 0.45
C LYS A 47 11.56 -16.55 -0.25
N GLN A 48 10.26 -16.35 -0.04
CA GLN A 48 9.23 -17.29 -0.50
C GLN A 48 8.67 -16.93 -1.88
N ILE A 49 8.71 -15.64 -2.27
CA ILE A 49 8.06 -15.18 -3.51
C ILE A 49 9.09 -14.71 -4.54
N LEU A 50 9.96 -13.77 -4.16
CA LEU A 50 10.89 -13.13 -5.10
C LEU A 50 12.07 -14.04 -5.46
N GLN A 51 12.75 -14.61 -4.48
CA GLN A 51 13.94 -15.45 -4.69
C GLN A 51 13.67 -16.69 -5.56
N PRO A 52 12.52 -17.39 -5.46
CA PRO A 52 12.22 -18.51 -6.35
C PRO A 52 11.86 -18.10 -7.79
N ARG A 53 11.45 -16.85 -8.02
CA ARG A 53 10.97 -16.35 -9.32
C ARG A 53 12.01 -15.57 -10.11
N PHE A 54 13.03 -15.03 -9.44
CA PHE A 54 14.04 -14.18 -10.04
C PHE A 54 15.44 -14.71 -9.74
N CYS A 55 16.24 -14.89 -10.80
CA CYS A 55 17.65 -15.21 -10.66
C CYS A 55 18.45 -13.92 -10.40
N PHE A 56 18.84 -13.70 -9.14
CA PHE A 56 19.69 -12.58 -8.76
C PHE A 56 21.18 -12.93 -8.97
N ARG A 57 21.85 -12.28 -9.92
CA ARG A 57 23.29 -12.44 -10.19
C ARG A 57 24.16 -11.45 -9.39
N ILE A 58 23.64 -10.96 -8.28
CA ILE A 58 24.31 -10.00 -7.39
C ILE A 58 24.21 -10.52 -5.96
N ALA A 59 25.00 -9.93 -5.05
CA ALA A 59 24.92 -10.27 -3.63
C ALA A 59 23.48 -10.14 -3.10
N GLU A 60 23.04 -11.10 -2.27
CA GLU A 60 21.68 -11.14 -1.75
C GLU A 60 21.30 -9.85 -1.03
N ALA A 61 22.21 -9.26 -0.25
CA ALA A 61 21.99 -7.99 0.43
C ALA A 61 21.64 -6.85 -0.54
N ASN A 62 22.23 -6.85 -1.74
CA ASN A 62 21.96 -5.86 -2.77
C ASN A 62 20.61 -6.08 -3.45
N ALA A 63 20.26 -7.35 -3.73
CA ALA A 63 18.94 -7.73 -4.23
C ALA A 63 17.83 -7.38 -3.23
N GLN A 64 18.04 -7.72 -1.95
CA GLN A 64 17.12 -7.40 -0.87
C GLN A 64 16.94 -5.89 -0.73
N ARG A 65 18.04 -5.12 -0.71
CA ARG A 65 17.97 -3.65 -0.64
C ARG A 65 17.15 -3.08 -1.79
N TYR A 66 17.38 -3.54 -3.02
CA TYR A 66 16.61 -3.08 -4.17
C TYR A 66 15.13 -3.43 -4.05
N CYS A 67 14.80 -4.70 -3.76
CA CYS A 67 13.42 -5.15 -3.63
C CYS A 67 12.69 -4.39 -2.52
N LYS A 68 13.32 -4.22 -1.36
CA LYS A 68 12.75 -3.50 -0.22
C LYS A 68 12.43 -2.03 -0.55
N LEU A 69 13.32 -1.34 -1.28
CA LEU A 69 13.11 0.05 -1.69
C LEU A 69 12.02 0.18 -2.77
N THR A 70 11.93 -0.80 -3.67
CA THR A 70 10.93 -0.78 -4.74
C THR A 70 9.54 -1.13 -4.20
N LEU A 71 9.42 -2.17 -3.38
CA LEU A 71 8.20 -2.53 -2.65
C LEU A 71 7.71 -1.37 -1.80
N GLY A 72 8.58 -0.75 -0.99
CA GLY A 72 8.19 0.35 -0.11
C GLY A 72 7.66 1.56 -0.86
N ARG A 73 8.26 1.92 -2.00
CA ARG A 73 7.75 2.99 -2.86
C ARG A 73 6.36 2.65 -3.42
N LYS A 74 6.19 1.44 -3.97
CA LYS A 74 4.92 0.99 -4.55
C LYS A 74 3.81 0.88 -3.50
N TRP A 75 4.13 0.37 -2.32
CA TRP A 75 3.20 0.26 -1.19
C TRP A 75 2.76 1.64 -0.69
N ALA A 76 3.71 2.59 -0.55
CA ALA A 76 3.38 3.95 -0.13
C ALA A 76 2.46 4.64 -1.15
N THR A 77 2.73 4.50 -2.44
CA THR A 77 1.84 4.99 -3.51
C THR A 77 0.47 4.33 -3.43
N HIS A 78 0.39 3.01 -3.28
CA HIS A 78 -0.88 2.31 -3.15
C HIS A 78 -1.70 2.80 -1.95
N ARG A 79 -1.06 2.94 -0.77
CA ARG A 79 -1.68 3.50 0.43
C ARG A 79 -2.24 4.89 0.18
N GLN A 80 -1.44 5.77 -0.43
CA GLN A 80 -1.87 7.13 -0.73
C GLN A 80 -3.04 7.16 -1.72
N ASN A 81 -3.04 6.27 -2.72
CA ASN A 81 -4.15 6.14 -3.66
C ASN A 81 -5.44 5.71 -2.95
N LEU A 82 -5.37 4.72 -2.05
CA LEU A 82 -6.52 4.32 -1.24
C LEU A 82 -7.06 5.49 -0.42
N TRP A 83 -6.19 6.26 0.26
CA TRP A 83 -6.60 7.47 0.98
C TRP A 83 -7.30 8.48 0.07
N ASN A 84 -6.77 8.71 -1.12
CA ASN A 84 -7.38 9.63 -2.09
C ASN A 84 -8.73 9.11 -2.57
N GLU A 85 -8.87 7.82 -2.84
CA GLU A 85 -10.14 7.19 -3.23
C GLU A 85 -11.19 7.30 -2.11
N PHE A 86 -10.80 7.04 -0.85
CA PHE A 86 -11.69 7.23 0.30
C PHE A 86 -12.12 8.69 0.45
N LEU A 87 -11.19 9.63 0.38
CA LEU A 87 -11.50 11.06 0.46
C LEU A 87 -12.42 11.49 -0.69
N LEU A 88 -12.12 11.10 -1.92
CA LEU A 88 -12.95 11.42 -3.10
C LEU A 88 -14.37 10.86 -2.94
N THR A 89 -14.51 9.64 -2.41
CA THR A 89 -15.81 9.03 -2.13
C THR A 89 -16.58 9.81 -1.07
N GLU A 90 -15.92 10.24 0.02
CA GLU A 90 -16.54 11.10 1.04
C GLU A 90 -16.98 12.46 0.43
N TRP A 91 -16.11 13.14 -0.32
CA TRP A 91 -16.40 14.42 -0.96
C TRP A 91 -17.59 14.33 -1.93
N GLN A 92 -17.66 13.27 -2.73
CA GLN A 92 -18.80 13.03 -3.63
C GLN A 92 -20.11 12.91 -2.85
N VAL A 93 -20.13 12.14 -1.75
CA VAL A 93 -21.31 12.04 -0.88
C VAL A 93 -21.66 13.40 -0.27
N TYR A 94 -20.70 14.17 0.22
CA TYR A 94 -20.94 15.52 0.74
C TYR A 94 -21.56 16.47 -0.30
N HIS A 95 -21.08 16.45 -1.55
CA HIS A 95 -21.62 17.26 -2.63
C HIS A 95 -23.02 16.81 -3.10
N ILE A 96 -23.29 15.50 -3.11
CA ILE A 96 -24.63 14.96 -3.38
C ILE A 96 -25.60 15.38 -2.26
N VAL A 97 -25.20 15.26 -1.00
CA VAL A 97 -26.02 15.66 0.15
C VAL A 97 -26.27 17.16 0.17
N SER A 98 -25.29 18.01 -0.18
CA SER A 98 -25.48 19.46 -0.24
C SER A 98 -26.43 19.90 -1.35
N SER A 99 -26.39 19.21 -2.49
CA SER A 99 -27.29 19.45 -3.63
C SER A 99 -28.72 18.96 -3.37
N ASN A 100 -28.89 17.91 -2.57
CA ASN A 100 -30.19 17.34 -2.20
C ASN A 100 -30.86 18.04 -0.98
N LYS A 101 -30.30 19.15 -0.47
CA LYS A 101 -30.92 19.91 0.64
C LYS A 101 -32.26 20.56 0.29
N ASN A 102 -32.71 20.49 -0.97
CA ASN A 102 -34.02 20.95 -1.41
C ASN A 102 -35.11 19.85 -1.48
N GLY A 103 -34.85 18.60 -1.06
CA GLY A 103 -35.84 17.52 -1.21
C GLY A 103 -35.58 16.22 -0.45
N LYS A 104 -35.45 16.30 0.89
CA LYS A 104 -35.55 15.22 1.90
C LYS A 104 -35.05 13.81 1.49
N THR A 105 -33.89 13.40 2.03
CA THR A 105 -33.68 12.05 2.58
C THR A 105 -32.65 12.08 3.73
N HIS A 106 -32.98 11.41 4.83
CA HIS A 106 -32.17 11.27 6.04
C HIS A 106 -31.00 10.30 5.85
N TYR A 107 -29.77 10.71 6.17
CA TYR A 107 -28.73 9.81 6.70
C TYR A 107 -27.89 10.52 7.76
N ARG A 108 -27.65 9.80 8.86
CA ARG A 108 -27.17 10.26 10.17
C ARG A 108 -25.65 10.05 10.30
N SER A 109 -24.97 11.12 10.72
CA SER A 109 -23.65 11.21 11.41
C SER A 109 -22.55 10.21 11.05
N SER A 110 -21.44 10.70 10.46
CA SER A 110 -20.15 9.97 10.36
C SER A 110 -19.00 10.79 10.95
N HIS A 111 -19.15 11.28 12.18
CA HIS A 111 -17.99 11.66 13.00
C HIS A 111 -17.48 10.48 13.85
N GLU A 112 -18.35 9.54 14.22
CA GLU A 112 -18.01 8.35 15.01
C GLU A 112 -17.23 7.28 14.19
N THR A 113 -17.52 7.18 12.89
CA THR A 113 -16.89 6.19 11.98
C THR A 113 -15.39 6.44 11.80
N ARG A 114 -14.93 7.69 11.97
CA ARG A 114 -13.53 8.07 11.85
C ARG A 114 -12.66 7.41 12.93
N LYS A 115 -13.20 7.08 14.11
CA LYS A 115 -12.46 6.35 15.14
C LYS A 115 -12.53 4.83 14.98
N ALA A 116 -13.62 4.30 14.41
CA ALA A 116 -13.78 2.85 14.27
C ALA A 116 -12.80 2.22 13.27
N LEU A 117 -12.47 2.91 12.17
CA LEU A 117 -11.48 2.44 11.18
C LEU A 117 -10.01 2.65 11.57
N LEU A 118 -9.76 3.36 12.68
CA LEU A 118 -8.42 3.56 13.26
C LEU A 118 -8.02 2.41 14.21
N PHE A 119 -8.92 1.47 14.50
CA PHE A 119 -8.72 0.39 15.50
C PHE A 119 -9.13 -1.03 15.04
N VAL A 120 -9.28 -1.28 13.74
CA VAL A 120 -9.42 -2.66 13.22
C VAL A 120 -8.25 -3.01 12.33
#